data_AF-A0A258V6P7-F1
#
_entry.id   AF-A0A258V6P7-F1
#
_cell.length_a   1.000
_cell.length_b   1.000
_cell.length_c   1.000
_cell.angle_alpha   90.00
_cell.angle_beta   90.00
_cell.angle_gamma   90.00
#
_symmetry.space_group_name_H-M   'P 1'
#
loop_
_entity.id
_entity.type
_entity.pdbx_description
1 polymer ?
#
loop_
_entity_poly.entity_id
_entity_poly.type
_entity_poly.pdbx_seq_one_letter_code
_entity_poly.pdbx_strand_id
1 'polypeptide(L)'
;MRRPVLTLMVALGIGTAACQQPAIAQETMATPAAAVEARETPGKKVAIFAGGCFWGIEAVFSHLKGVSSVVSGYHGGEKKTAAYELIDSGKTGHAESVRVTYDPAVIRYDQLLRVFFAVGANPTQLNYQGPDHGTQYRNALVPLSIEQKAVAAGYLAQLKRLDLWKQPIVTAVEPYKAFYPAEDYHQDFAAKNPDHGYIRRWDAPKVRALKAMFPDLYKTAFTRN
;
A
#
# COMPACT_ATOMS: atom_id res chain seq x y z
N MET A 1 -65.58 -43.29 21.90
CA MET A 1 -64.96 -43.06 20.57
C MET A 1 -64.16 -41.77 20.64
N ARG A 2 -62.82 -41.87 20.66
CA ARG A 2 -61.89 -40.73 20.82
C ARG A 2 -61.59 -40.13 19.44
N ARG A 3 -61.78 -38.82 19.28
CA ARG A 3 -61.32 -38.05 18.10
C ARG A 3 -59.88 -37.58 18.34
N PRO A 4 -58.98 -37.61 17.33
CA PRO A 4 -57.60 -37.18 17.50
C PRO A 4 -57.48 -35.66 17.37
N VAL A 5 -56.67 -35.05 18.23
CA VAL A 5 -56.24 -33.65 18.12
C VAL A 5 -54.99 -33.63 17.24
N LEU A 6 -55.08 -32.89 16.13
CA LEU A 6 -54.00 -32.68 15.19
C LEU A 6 -53.10 -31.55 15.70
N THR A 7 -51.92 -31.87 16.21
CA THR A 7 -50.94 -30.87 16.66
C THR A 7 -50.20 -30.30 15.44
N LEU A 8 -50.48 -29.03 15.11
CA LEU A 8 -49.79 -28.28 14.07
C LEU A 8 -48.41 -27.83 14.60
N MET A 9 -47.33 -28.49 14.19
CA MET A 9 -45.97 -28.03 14.42
C MET A 9 -45.64 -26.87 13.47
N VAL A 10 -45.59 -25.65 13.99
CA VAL A 10 -44.99 -24.50 13.29
C VAL A 10 -43.48 -24.61 13.44
N ALA A 11 -42.80 -25.04 12.37
CA ALA A 11 -41.34 -24.98 12.28
C ALA A 11 -40.91 -23.52 12.11
N LEU A 12 -40.41 -22.93 13.19
CA LEU A 12 -39.78 -21.61 13.16
C LEU A 12 -38.43 -21.73 12.44
N GLY A 13 -38.38 -21.33 11.18
CA GLY A 13 -37.15 -21.26 10.40
C GLY A 13 -36.22 -20.21 10.99
N ILE A 14 -35.17 -20.65 11.68
CA ILE A 14 -34.06 -19.79 12.09
C ILE A 14 -33.25 -19.47 10.82
N GLY A 15 -33.58 -18.35 10.18
CA GLY A 15 -32.75 -17.77 9.14
C GLY A 15 -31.44 -17.31 9.77
N THR A 16 -30.38 -18.12 9.64
CA THR A 16 -29.03 -17.67 9.92
C THR A 16 -28.65 -16.64 8.85
N ALA A 17 -28.90 -15.38 9.15
CA ALA A 17 -28.23 -14.28 8.47
C ALA A 17 -26.74 -14.40 8.77
N ALA A 18 -26.03 -15.18 7.96
CA ALA A 18 -24.59 -15.17 7.93
C ALA A 18 -24.20 -13.73 7.57
N CYS A 19 -23.73 -12.98 8.56
CA CYS A 19 -23.00 -11.74 8.32
C CYS A 19 -21.84 -12.09 7.39
N GLN A 20 -22.03 -11.86 6.10
CA GLN A 20 -20.94 -11.78 5.15
C GLN A 20 -20.13 -10.56 5.57
N GLN A 21 -19.12 -10.79 6.40
CA GLN A 21 -18.11 -9.77 6.65
C GLN A 21 -17.56 -9.39 5.27
N PRO A 22 -17.67 -8.12 4.85
CA PRO A 22 -17.00 -7.69 3.65
C PRO A 22 -15.51 -7.96 3.91
N ALA A 23 -14.88 -8.84 3.13
CA ALA A 23 -13.45 -9.09 3.29
C ALA A 23 -12.72 -7.74 3.35
N ILE A 24 -11.89 -7.61 4.38
CA ILE A 24 -11.36 -6.34 4.81
C ILE A 24 -10.28 -5.97 3.80
N ALA A 25 -10.56 -4.99 2.94
CA ALA A 25 -9.49 -4.25 2.28
C ALA A 25 -8.54 -3.77 3.39
N GLN A 26 -7.24 -3.90 3.17
CA GLN A 26 -6.19 -3.58 4.13
C GLN A 26 -6.57 -2.41 5.05
N GLU A 27 -6.58 -2.66 6.38
CA GLU A 27 -7.05 -1.70 7.37
C GLU A 27 -6.33 -0.36 7.20
N THR A 28 -7.07 0.67 6.76
CA THR A 28 -6.57 2.05 6.72
C THR A 28 -6.35 2.54 8.13
N MET A 29 -5.24 3.24 8.37
CA MET A 29 -4.88 3.75 9.69
C MET A 29 -4.76 5.27 9.67
N ALA A 30 -5.39 5.96 10.62
CA ALA A 30 -5.24 7.40 10.77
C ALA A 30 -3.85 7.74 11.35
N THR A 31 -2.83 7.78 10.49
CA THR A 31 -1.47 8.09 10.91
C THR A 31 -1.29 9.61 11.13
N PRO A 32 -0.58 10.01 12.19
CA PRO A 32 -0.35 11.43 12.49
C PRO A 32 0.63 12.06 11.51
N ALA A 33 0.72 13.38 11.51
CA ALA A 33 1.84 14.06 10.85
C ALA A 33 3.19 13.61 11.43
N ALA A 34 4.22 13.52 10.58
CA ALA A 34 5.56 13.19 11.05
C ALA A 34 6.10 14.30 11.94
N ALA A 35 6.74 13.93 13.05
CA ALA A 35 7.41 14.86 13.95
C ALA A 35 8.69 15.44 13.34
N VAL A 36 9.31 14.70 12.40
CA VAL A 36 10.47 15.16 11.63
C VAL A 36 9.97 15.47 10.23
N GLU A 37 9.88 16.76 9.91
CA GLU A 37 9.56 17.22 8.55
C GLU A 37 10.80 17.11 7.65
N ALA A 38 10.59 16.67 6.41
CA ALA A 38 11.64 16.72 5.39
C ALA A 38 11.84 18.17 4.92
N ARG A 39 13.08 18.54 4.66
CA ARG A 39 13.54 19.87 4.20
C ARG A 39 14.43 19.71 2.96
N GLU A 40 14.01 18.85 2.06
CA GLU A 40 14.72 18.61 0.81
C GLU A 40 14.78 19.89 -0.04
N THR A 41 15.91 20.11 -0.71
CA THR A 41 16.08 21.28 -1.57
C THR A 41 15.06 21.31 -2.73
N PRO A 42 14.68 22.48 -3.25
CA PRO A 42 13.78 22.57 -4.39
C PRO A 42 14.23 21.75 -5.61
N GLY A 43 13.25 21.35 -6.42
CA GLY A 43 13.46 20.52 -7.60
C GLY A 43 13.07 19.06 -7.39
N LYS A 44 12.87 18.34 -8.49
CA LYS A 44 12.33 16.97 -8.45
C LYS A 44 13.21 16.04 -7.60
N LYS A 45 12.57 15.35 -6.65
CA LYS A 45 13.17 14.30 -5.83
C LYS A 45 12.56 12.95 -6.17
N VAL A 46 13.27 11.90 -5.78
CA VAL A 46 12.86 10.52 -5.99
C VAL A 46 12.85 9.79 -4.65
N ALA A 47 11.84 8.95 -4.44
CA ALA A 47 11.74 8.04 -3.32
C ALA A 47 11.28 6.67 -3.81
N ILE A 48 11.69 5.59 -3.12
CA ILE A 48 11.27 4.22 -3.43
C ILE A 48 10.57 3.61 -2.22
N PHE A 49 9.41 3.00 -2.47
CA PHE A 49 8.56 2.36 -1.46
C PHE A 49 8.22 0.93 -1.89
N ALA A 50 8.37 -0.04 -0.99
CA ALA A 50 7.90 -1.41 -1.14
C ALA A 50 6.81 -1.67 -0.10
N GLY A 51 5.65 -2.16 -0.51
CA GLY A 51 4.47 -2.18 0.36
C GLY A 51 3.36 -3.09 -0.08
N GLY A 52 3.69 -4.25 -0.65
CA GLY A 52 2.71 -5.20 -1.21
C GLY A 52 2.64 -5.10 -2.73
N CYS A 53 1.52 -5.55 -3.32
CA CYS A 53 1.29 -5.37 -4.75
C CYS A 53 1.49 -3.90 -5.16
N PHE A 54 2.42 -3.67 -6.09
CA PHE A 54 2.77 -2.32 -6.52
C PHE A 54 1.63 -1.57 -7.25
N TRP A 55 0.59 -2.24 -7.73
CA TRP A 55 -0.52 -1.61 -8.46
C TRP A 55 -1.31 -0.68 -7.56
N GLY A 56 -1.61 -1.11 -6.34
CA GLY A 56 -2.27 -0.29 -5.34
C GLY A 56 -1.40 0.85 -4.85
N ILE A 57 -0.11 0.59 -4.64
CA ILE A 57 0.83 1.61 -4.17
C ILE A 57 1.05 2.68 -5.25
N GLU A 58 1.22 2.27 -6.51
CA GLU A 58 1.28 3.15 -7.68
C GLU A 58 0.04 4.02 -7.74
N ALA A 59 -1.16 3.40 -7.70
CA ALA A 59 -2.41 4.13 -7.78
C ALA A 59 -2.57 5.18 -6.68
N VAL A 60 -2.15 4.88 -5.44
CA VAL A 60 -2.17 5.83 -4.32
C VAL A 60 -1.26 7.03 -4.63
N PHE A 61 0.00 6.80 -5.00
CA PHE A 61 0.93 7.91 -5.26
C PHE A 61 0.57 8.71 -6.52
N SER A 62 0.03 8.06 -7.55
CA SER A 62 -0.36 8.72 -8.80
C SER A 62 -1.49 9.74 -8.61
N HIS A 63 -2.25 9.64 -7.53
CA HIS A 63 -3.31 10.57 -7.14
C HIS A 63 -2.85 11.70 -6.19
N LEU A 64 -1.55 11.87 -5.95
CA LEU A 64 -1.03 12.95 -5.09
C LEU A 64 -0.63 14.21 -5.88
N LYS A 65 -1.01 15.38 -5.36
CA LYS A 65 -0.46 16.67 -5.78
C LYS A 65 1.04 16.69 -5.53
N GLY A 66 1.80 17.33 -6.42
CA GLY A 66 3.27 17.37 -6.35
C GLY A 66 3.97 16.11 -6.87
N VAL A 67 3.28 14.97 -7.02
CA VAL A 67 3.82 13.79 -7.70
C VAL A 67 3.70 13.95 -9.21
N SER A 68 4.80 13.66 -9.93
CA SER A 68 4.95 13.87 -11.37
C SER A 68 5.28 12.62 -12.19
N SER A 69 5.71 11.53 -11.55
CA SER A 69 5.83 10.20 -12.18
C SER A 69 5.85 9.14 -11.08
N VAL A 70 5.22 7.99 -11.33
CA VAL A 70 5.26 6.81 -10.47
C VAL A 70 5.52 5.61 -11.35
N VAL A 71 6.62 4.90 -11.10
CA VAL A 71 7.02 3.74 -11.90
C VAL A 71 6.97 2.50 -11.02
N SER A 72 6.17 1.52 -11.40
CA SER A 72 6.14 0.19 -10.80
C SER A 72 7.39 -0.59 -11.18
N GLY A 73 7.98 -1.34 -10.26
CA GLY A 73 9.22 -2.06 -10.51
C GLY A 73 9.71 -2.89 -9.35
N TYR A 74 10.97 -3.27 -9.44
CA TYR A 74 11.60 -4.25 -8.58
C TYR A 74 12.86 -3.68 -7.94
N HIS A 75 12.93 -3.69 -6.62
CA HIS A 75 14.12 -3.29 -5.87
C HIS A 75 14.76 -4.47 -5.14
N GLY A 76 16.09 -4.52 -5.15
CA GLY A 76 16.88 -5.32 -4.21
C GLY A 76 17.67 -6.48 -4.82
N GLY A 77 17.05 -7.27 -5.70
CA GLY A 77 17.68 -8.44 -6.34
C GLY A 77 18.61 -8.09 -7.50
N GLU A 78 19.11 -9.10 -8.18
CA GLU A 78 20.00 -8.94 -9.35
C GLU A 78 19.21 -8.59 -10.64
N LYS A 79 19.86 -7.89 -11.57
CA LYS A 79 19.26 -7.49 -12.86
C LYS A 79 18.71 -8.68 -13.65
N LYS A 80 19.44 -9.79 -13.68
CA LYS A 80 19.08 -10.98 -14.48
C LYS A 80 17.79 -11.67 -14.01
N THR A 81 17.35 -11.38 -12.78
CA THR A 81 16.14 -11.96 -12.18
C THR A 81 15.02 -10.93 -12.01
N ALA A 82 15.17 -9.74 -12.60
CA ALA A 82 14.17 -8.68 -12.56
C ALA A 82 13.12 -8.85 -13.68
N ALA A 83 12.38 -9.96 -13.62
CA ALA A 83 11.26 -10.29 -14.50
C ALA A 83 10.12 -10.86 -13.67
N TYR A 84 8.88 -10.47 -13.96
CA TYR A 84 7.73 -10.79 -13.12
C TYR A 84 7.59 -12.28 -12.82
N GLU A 85 7.76 -13.14 -13.83
CA GLU A 85 7.60 -14.61 -13.70
C GLU A 85 8.64 -15.23 -12.76
N LEU A 86 9.82 -14.62 -12.64
CA LEU A 86 10.85 -15.04 -11.70
C LEU A 86 10.57 -14.49 -10.30
N ILE A 87 10.07 -13.26 -10.21
CA ILE A 87 9.84 -12.57 -8.94
C ILE A 87 8.67 -13.17 -8.17
N ASP A 88 7.63 -13.64 -8.86
CA ASP A 88 6.46 -14.29 -8.24
C ASP A 88 6.86 -15.54 -7.43
N SER A 89 8.03 -16.15 -7.73
CA SER A 89 8.58 -17.24 -6.93
C SER A 89 9.03 -16.84 -5.51
N GLY A 90 9.24 -15.55 -5.24
CA GLY A 90 9.77 -15.01 -3.97
C GLY A 90 11.25 -15.31 -3.72
N LYS A 91 11.99 -15.87 -4.68
CA LYS A 91 13.38 -16.34 -4.51
C LYS A 91 14.45 -15.41 -5.08
N THR A 92 14.05 -14.32 -5.74
CA THR A 92 14.97 -13.43 -6.47
C THR A 92 15.60 -12.35 -5.59
N GLY A 93 15.07 -12.16 -4.38
CA GLY A 93 15.46 -11.08 -3.47
C GLY A 93 14.87 -9.72 -3.85
N HIS A 94 14.07 -9.64 -4.93
CA HIS A 94 13.33 -8.42 -5.28
C HIS A 94 12.15 -8.19 -4.35
N ALA A 95 11.83 -6.93 -4.07
CA ALA A 95 10.51 -6.49 -3.65
C ALA A 95 9.82 -5.82 -4.83
N GLU A 96 8.52 -6.04 -4.98
CA GLU A 96 7.67 -5.10 -5.69
C GLU A 96 7.75 -3.74 -5.01
N SER A 97 7.99 -2.72 -5.81
CA SER A 97 8.27 -1.37 -5.35
C SER A 97 7.78 -0.35 -6.35
N VAL A 98 7.56 0.87 -5.88
CA VAL A 98 7.32 2.01 -6.75
C VAL A 98 8.43 3.03 -6.59
N ARG A 99 8.85 3.62 -7.71
CA ARG A 99 9.74 4.78 -7.74
C ARG A 99 8.91 6.03 -7.99
N VAL A 100 8.79 6.88 -6.99
CA VAL A 100 7.96 8.09 -6.99
C VAL A 100 8.84 9.30 -7.24
N THR A 101 8.53 10.08 -8.28
CA THR A 101 9.16 11.38 -8.55
C THR A 101 8.23 12.52 -8.15
N TYR A 102 8.67 13.40 -7.25
CA TYR A 102 7.84 14.43 -6.64
C TYR A 102 8.56 15.77 -6.47
N ASP A 103 7.80 16.84 -6.27
CA ASP A 103 8.30 18.16 -5.93
C ASP A 103 8.15 18.44 -4.42
N PRO A 104 9.25 18.54 -3.65
CA PRO A 104 9.22 18.79 -2.20
C PRO A 104 8.61 20.15 -1.83
N ALA A 105 8.49 21.09 -2.78
CA ALA A 105 7.78 22.35 -2.55
C ALA A 105 6.25 22.19 -2.49
N VAL A 106 5.71 21.09 -3.01
CA VAL A 106 4.26 20.79 -3.04
C VAL A 106 3.90 19.64 -2.11
N ILE A 107 4.72 18.57 -2.10
CA ILE A 107 4.55 17.43 -1.21
C ILE A 107 5.91 16.93 -0.71
N ARG A 108 6.08 16.86 0.60
CA ARG A 108 7.36 16.48 1.22
C ARG A 108 7.46 14.97 1.43
N TYR A 109 8.68 14.46 1.56
CA TYR A 109 8.92 13.05 1.85
C TYR A 109 8.19 12.55 3.11
N ASP A 110 8.12 13.34 4.17
CA ASP A 110 7.39 12.98 5.40
C ASP A 110 5.88 12.82 5.17
N GLN A 111 5.30 13.59 4.24
CA GLN A 111 3.90 13.47 3.86
C GLN A 111 3.67 12.22 2.99
N LEU A 112 4.61 11.88 2.11
CA LEU A 112 4.58 10.61 1.35
C LEU A 112 4.59 9.41 2.30
N LEU A 113 5.43 9.41 3.33
CA LEU A 113 5.45 8.37 4.35
C LEU A 113 4.13 8.27 5.11
N ARG A 114 3.55 9.41 5.48
CA ARG A 114 2.26 9.46 6.16
C ARG A 114 1.17 8.79 5.33
N VAL A 115 1.06 9.17 4.05
CA VAL A 115 0.11 8.57 3.11
C VAL A 115 0.38 7.07 2.96
N PHE A 116 1.64 6.69 2.76
CA PHE A 116 2.04 5.30 2.58
C PHE A 116 1.54 4.39 3.72
N PHE A 117 1.77 4.77 4.98
CA PHE A 117 1.31 3.97 6.12
C PHE A 117 -0.17 4.15 6.47
N ALA A 118 -0.81 5.22 6.00
CA ALA A 118 -2.23 5.44 6.24
C ALA A 118 -3.13 4.57 5.36
N VAL A 119 -2.78 4.43 4.08
CA VAL A 119 -3.65 3.79 3.08
C VAL A 119 -2.93 2.80 2.16
N GLY A 120 -1.60 2.82 2.10
CA GLY A 120 -0.84 1.99 1.17
C GLY A 120 -0.44 0.64 1.75
N ALA A 121 0.27 0.67 2.88
CA ALA A 121 0.93 -0.49 3.48
C ALA A 121 0.72 -0.56 5.00
N ASN A 122 0.57 -1.78 5.52
CA ASN A 122 0.50 -2.08 6.93
C ASN A 122 1.92 -2.34 7.44
N PRO A 123 2.44 -1.54 8.39
CA PRO A 123 3.81 -1.65 8.85
C PRO A 123 4.12 -2.87 9.70
N THR A 124 3.12 -3.67 10.07
CA THR A 124 3.27 -4.84 10.94
C THR A 124 3.27 -6.17 10.19
N GLN A 125 3.03 -6.15 8.88
CA GLN A 125 2.95 -7.37 8.06
C GLN A 125 4.32 -7.68 7.44
N LEU A 126 4.95 -8.74 7.94
CA LEU A 126 6.27 -9.20 7.50
C LEU A 126 6.15 -10.15 6.30
N ASN A 127 6.67 -9.77 5.14
CA ASN A 127 6.64 -10.57 3.90
C ASN A 127 5.22 -10.91 3.42
N TYR A 128 4.26 -10.02 3.65
CA TYR A 128 2.95 -10.05 3.01
C TYR A 128 2.28 -8.69 3.16
N GLN A 129 1.28 -8.42 2.32
CA GLN A 129 0.34 -7.30 2.49
C GLN A 129 -1.05 -7.74 2.04
N GLY A 130 -2.03 -7.70 2.95
CA GLY A 130 -3.38 -8.17 2.64
C GLY A 130 -3.38 -9.60 2.06
N PRO A 131 -3.85 -9.81 0.82
CA PRO A 131 -3.90 -11.13 0.18
C PRO A 131 -2.55 -11.61 -0.39
N ASP A 132 -1.54 -10.74 -0.53
CA ASP A 132 -0.30 -11.07 -1.24
C ASP A 132 0.76 -11.57 -0.26
N HIS A 133 1.20 -12.83 -0.40
CA HIS A 133 2.15 -13.47 0.50
C HIS A 133 3.47 -13.79 -0.21
N GLY A 134 4.58 -13.36 0.40
CA GLY A 134 5.92 -13.57 -0.13
C GLY A 134 6.87 -12.41 0.17
N THR A 135 8.17 -12.69 0.11
CA THR A 135 9.23 -11.70 0.34
C THR A 135 9.24 -10.58 -0.71
N GLN A 136 8.65 -10.83 -1.89
CA GLN A 136 8.41 -9.84 -2.92
C GLN A 136 7.37 -8.80 -2.52
N TYR A 137 6.49 -9.13 -1.57
CA TYR A 137 5.45 -8.22 -1.04
C TYR A 137 5.83 -7.62 0.32
N ARG A 138 7.10 -7.75 0.74
CA ARG A 138 7.57 -7.18 2.02
C ARG A 138 7.43 -5.66 2.05
N ASN A 139 7.29 -5.13 3.26
CA ASN A 139 7.22 -3.68 3.48
C ASN A 139 8.61 -3.11 3.77
N ALA A 140 9.07 -2.18 2.94
CA ALA A 140 10.36 -1.51 3.10
C ALA A 140 10.32 -0.06 2.58
N LEU A 141 11.06 0.81 3.26
CA LEU A 141 11.37 2.16 2.82
C LEU A 141 12.78 2.17 2.26
N VAL A 142 12.98 2.69 1.05
CA VAL A 142 14.28 2.73 0.38
C VAL A 142 14.67 4.20 0.16
N PRO A 143 15.22 4.87 1.19
CA PRO A 143 15.63 6.27 1.09
C PRO A 143 16.82 6.43 0.13
N LEU A 144 16.80 7.50 -0.67
CA LEU A 144 17.84 7.85 -1.64
C LEU A 144 18.75 9.00 -1.17
N SER A 145 18.49 9.56 0.02
CA SER A 145 19.32 10.60 0.64
C SER A 145 19.47 10.38 2.15
N ILE A 146 20.48 11.02 2.74
CA ILE A 146 20.69 11.02 4.20
C ILE A 146 19.46 11.57 4.92
N GLU A 147 18.87 12.62 4.36
CA GLU A 147 17.66 13.24 4.88
C GLU A 147 16.45 12.30 4.84
N GLN A 148 16.18 11.66 3.70
CA GLN A 148 15.10 10.67 3.61
C GLN A 148 15.32 9.52 4.61
N LYS A 149 16.56 9.08 4.81
CA LYS A 149 16.88 8.04 5.79
C LYS A 149 16.57 8.50 7.21
N ALA A 150 16.93 9.73 7.57
CA ALA A 150 16.65 10.31 8.89
C ALA A 150 15.15 10.47 9.14
N VAL A 151 14.42 11.02 8.17
CA VAL A 151 12.96 11.21 8.24
C VAL A 151 12.23 9.87 8.33
N ALA A 152 12.61 8.88 7.51
CA ALA A 152 12.03 7.53 7.55
C ALA A 152 12.24 6.85 8.90
N ALA A 153 13.46 6.88 9.43
CA ALA A 153 13.79 6.31 10.73
C ALA A 153 13.02 7.03 11.86
N GLY A 154 12.97 8.36 11.81
CA GLY A 154 12.24 9.18 12.78
C GLY A 154 10.74 8.90 12.78
N TYR A 155 10.14 8.74 11.60
CA TYR A 155 8.71 8.45 11.48
C TYR A 155 8.36 7.04 11.94
N LEU A 156 9.15 6.03 11.57
CA LEU A 156 8.97 4.66 12.10
C LEU A 156 9.10 4.64 13.63
N ALA A 157 10.07 5.37 14.20
CA ALA A 157 10.21 5.48 15.64
C ALA A 157 9.01 6.18 16.29
N GLN A 158 8.46 7.22 15.67
CA GLN A 158 7.23 7.88 16.12
C GLN A 158 6.05 6.90 16.11
N LEU A 159 5.82 6.19 15.00
CA LEU A 159 4.74 5.23 14.88
C LEU A 159 4.84 4.10 15.92
N LYS A 160 6.06 3.61 16.19
CA LYS A 160 6.32 2.63 17.25
C LYS A 160 5.95 3.14 18.65
N ARG A 161 6.24 4.41 18.95
CA ARG A 161 5.90 5.01 20.26
C ARG A 161 4.41 5.23 20.45
N LEU A 162 3.68 5.47 19.36
CA LEU A 162 2.24 5.74 19.41
C LEU A 162 1.39 4.46 19.48
N ASP A 163 2.00 3.31 19.22
CA ASP A 163 1.38 1.99 19.34
C ASP A 163 0.02 1.88 18.62
N LEU A 164 -0.05 2.45 17.40
CA LEU A 164 -1.30 2.50 16.62
C LEU A 164 -1.74 1.12 16.12
N TRP A 165 -0.83 0.15 16.07
CA TRP A 165 -1.11 -1.22 15.63
C TRP A 165 -0.87 -2.19 16.77
N LYS A 166 -1.74 -3.21 16.87
CA LYS A 166 -1.63 -4.28 17.87
C LYS A 166 -0.35 -5.13 17.76
N GLN A 167 0.27 -5.13 16.57
CA GLN A 167 1.45 -5.92 16.26
C GLN A 167 2.65 -4.98 16.09
N PRO A 168 3.88 -5.45 16.38
CA PRO A 168 5.06 -4.62 16.25
C PRO A 168 5.29 -4.19 14.79
N ILE A 169 5.81 -2.97 14.61
CA ILE A 169 6.23 -2.49 13.30
C ILE A 169 7.49 -3.21 12.85
N VAL A 170 7.39 -3.91 11.71
CA VAL A 170 8.43 -4.71 11.06
C VAL A 170 8.97 -4.08 9.77
N THR A 171 8.41 -2.96 9.31
CA THR A 171 8.91 -2.24 8.13
C THR A 171 10.40 -1.92 8.27
N ALA A 172 11.18 -2.32 7.26
CA ALA A 172 12.61 -2.07 7.20
C ALA A 172 12.92 -0.73 6.52
N VAL A 173 14.04 -0.10 6.91
CA VAL A 173 14.69 0.95 6.11
C VAL A 173 15.85 0.29 5.38
N GLU A 174 15.63 -0.06 4.11
CA GLU A 174 16.61 -0.79 3.31
C GLU A 174 17.55 0.17 2.58
N PRO A 175 18.85 -0.16 2.44
CA PRO A 175 19.75 0.58 1.57
C PRO A 175 19.31 0.42 0.10
N TYR A 176 19.49 1.48 -0.69
CA TYR A 176 19.35 1.38 -2.13
C TYR A 176 20.39 0.41 -2.72
N LYS A 177 19.94 -0.50 -3.58
CA LYS A 177 20.81 -1.42 -4.35
C LYS A 177 20.68 -1.13 -5.84
N ALA A 178 19.51 -1.45 -6.38
CA ALA A 178 19.11 -1.18 -7.75
C ALA A 178 17.58 -1.12 -7.82
N PHE A 179 17.07 -0.45 -8.85
CA PHE A 179 15.65 -0.44 -9.20
C PHE A 179 15.50 -0.78 -10.68
N TYR A 180 14.68 -1.77 -10.98
CA TYR A 180 14.38 -2.22 -12.33
C TYR A 180 12.90 -1.95 -12.61
N PRO A 181 12.55 -1.12 -13.61
CA PRO A 181 11.15 -0.95 -14.01
C PRO A 181 10.53 -2.31 -14.35
N ALA A 182 9.30 -2.52 -13.89
CA ALA A 182 8.50 -3.66 -14.31
C ALA A 182 8.06 -3.47 -15.77
N GLU A 183 7.58 -4.55 -16.37
CA GLU A 183 7.07 -4.61 -17.72
C GLU A 183 5.92 -3.60 -17.93
N ASP A 184 5.77 -3.08 -19.15
CA ASP A 184 4.83 -2.00 -19.47
C ASP A 184 3.36 -2.33 -19.14
N TYR A 185 3.00 -3.61 -19.13
CA TYR A 185 1.67 -4.06 -18.78
C TYR A 185 1.36 -3.91 -17.28
N HIS A 186 2.37 -3.82 -16.40
CA HIS A 186 2.18 -3.52 -14.98
C HIS A 186 2.04 -2.03 -14.69
N GLN A 187 2.48 -1.16 -15.60
CA GLN A 187 2.47 0.28 -15.38
C GLN A 187 1.05 0.84 -15.53
N ASP A 188 0.64 1.71 -14.60
CA ASP A 188 -0.71 2.27 -14.48
C ASP A 188 -1.82 1.20 -14.45
N PHE A 189 -1.54 0.00 -13.96
CA PHE A 189 -2.43 -1.14 -14.15
C PHE A 189 -3.83 -0.88 -13.57
N ALA A 190 -3.92 -0.27 -12.39
CA ALA A 190 -5.19 0.08 -11.75
C ALA A 190 -6.01 1.09 -12.58
N ALA A 191 -5.34 2.03 -13.24
CA ALA A 191 -6.00 3.04 -14.08
C ALA A 191 -6.41 2.47 -15.44
N LYS A 192 -5.65 1.52 -15.99
CA LYS A 192 -5.97 0.83 -17.26
C LYS A 192 -7.06 -0.24 -17.07
N ASN A 193 -7.17 -0.81 -15.87
CA ASN A 193 -8.04 -1.96 -15.57
C ASN A 193 -8.93 -1.70 -14.32
N PRO A 194 -9.76 -0.65 -14.30
CA PRO A 194 -10.53 -0.28 -13.10
C PRO A 194 -11.55 -1.35 -12.66
N ASP A 195 -12.02 -2.17 -13.60
CA ASP A 195 -12.97 -3.27 -13.34
C ASP A 195 -12.31 -4.62 -13.06
N HIS A 196 -10.97 -4.67 -13.00
CA HIS A 196 -10.28 -5.90 -12.61
C HIS A 196 -10.66 -6.28 -11.18
N GLY A 197 -10.98 -7.57 -10.96
CA GLY A 197 -11.51 -8.04 -9.68
C GLY A 197 -10.59 -7.73 -8.50
N TYR A 198 -9.28 -7.89 -8.69
CA TYR A 198 -8.27 -7.53 -7.70
C TYR A 198 -8.28 -6.03 -7.38
N ILE A 199 -8.30 -5.16 -8.40
CA ILE A 199 -8.29 -3.70 -8.24
C ILE A 199 -9.53 -3.24 -7.46
N ARG A 200 -10.72 -3.70 -7.84
CA ARG A 200 -11.95 -3.35 -7.11
C ARG A 200 -11.91 -3.79 -5.65
N ARG A 201 -11.32 -4.96 -5.39
CA ARG A 201 -11.32 -5.60 -4.08
C ARG A 201 -10.31 -4.99 -3.11
N TRP A 202 -9.11 -4.67 -3.59
CA TRP A 202 -7.95 -4.38 -2.75
C TRP A 202 -7.39 -2.97 -2.95
N ASP A 203 -7.34 -2.46 -4.18
CA ASP A 203 -6.63 -1.20 -4.50
C ASP A 203 -7.55 0.02 -4.60
N ALA A 204 -8.71 -0.11 -5.23
CA ALA A 204 -9.71 0.96 -5.30
C ALA A 204 -10.15 1.46 -3.90
N PRO A 205 -10.31 0.61 -2.86
CA PRO A 205 -10.51 1.07 -1.48
C PRO A 205 -9.38 1.98 -0.97
N LYS A 206 -8.11 1.69 -1.29
CA LYS A 206 -6.95 2.52 -0.87
C LYS A 206 -7.04 3.93 -1.46
N VAL A 207 -7.40 4.04 -2.75
CA VAL A 207 -7.57 5.34 -3.42
C VAL A 207 -8.77 6.12 -2.87
N ARG A 208 -9.88 5.44 -2.55
CA ARG A 208 -11.04 6.10 -1.89
C ARG A 208 -10.67 6.61 -0.50
N ALA A 209 -9.92 5.83 0.28
CA ALA A 209 -9.43 6.24 1.58
C ALA A 209 -8.45 7.41 1.48
N LEU A 210 -7.54 7.40 0.49
CA LEU A 210 -6.66 8.54 0.21
C LEU A 210 -7.47 9.83 0.00
N LYS A 211 -8.47 9.79 -0.87
CA LYS A 211 -9.33 10.96 -1.15
C LYS A 211 -10.06 11.46 0.09
N ALA A 212 -10.53 10.55 0.95
CA ALA A 212 -11.26 10.90 2.16
C ALA A 212 -10.35 11.45 3.27
N MET A 213 -9.17 10.85 3.46
CA MET A 213 -8.27 11.16 4.57
C MET A 213 -7.30 12.31 4.27
N PHE A 214 -6.98 12.54 2.99
CA PHE A 214 -6.01 13.54 2.55
C PHE A 214 -6.55 14.39 1.39
N PRO A 215 -7.71 15.06 1.53
CA PRO A 215 -8.31 15.82 0.43
C PRO A 215 -7.40 16.94 -0.08
N ASP A 216 -6.58 17.54 0.79
CA ASP A 216 -5.64 18.60 0.42
C ASP A 216 -4.47 18.10 -0.43
N LEU A 217 -4.07 16.83 -0.26
CA LEU A 217 -3.00 16.20 -1.04
C LEU A 217 -3.53 15.46 -2.29
N TYR A 218 -4.83 15.13 -2.33
CA TYR A 218 -5.43 14.35 -3.41
C TYR A 218 -5.69 15.19 -4.66
N LYS A 219 -5.46 14.59 -5.84
CA LYS A 219 -5.91 15.09 -7.14
C LYS A 219 -6.67 14.00 -7.91
N THR A 220 -7.72 14.38 -8.62
CA THR A 220 -8.50 13.46 -9.47
C THR A 220 -7.70 12.99 -10.69
N ALA A 221 -6.85 13.87 -11.25
CA ALA A 221 -6.02 13.53 -12.39
C ALA A 221 -4.96 12.49 -12.00
N PHE A 222 -4.96 11.35 -12.69
CA PHE A 222 -3.99 10.28 -12.49
C PHE A 222 -2.64 10.65 -13.12
N THR A 223 -1.56 10.52 -12.36
CA THR A 223 -0.19 10.69 -12.87
C THR A 223 0.23 9.41 -13.58
N ARG A 224 0.47 9.50 -14.89
CA ARG A 224 1.03 8.40 -15.69
C ARG A 224 2.54 8.34 -15.48
N ASN A 225 3.13 7.18 -15.75
CA ASN A 225 4.56 6.93 -15.66
C ASN A 225 5.40 7.82 -16.59
#